data_AF-A0A9R0Z6U3-F1
#
_entry.id   AF-A0A9R0Z6U3-F1
#
_cell.length_a   1.000
_cell.length_b   1.000
_cell.length_c   1.000
_cell.angle_alpha   90.00
_cell.angle_beta   90.00
_cell.angle_gamma   90.00
#
_symmetry.space_group_name_H-M   'P 1'
#
loop_
_entity.id
_entity.type
_entity.pdbx_description
1 polymer ?
#
loop_
_entity_poly.entity_id
_entity_poly.type
_entity_poly.pdbx_seq_one_letter_code
_entity_poly.pdbx_strand_id
1 'polypeptide(L)'
;MAHAEADPSCLESFELYETDSKFYILGTNTDKTLWRLLKIDRLEPSELNIDEDSTMYSHSEYLDLRKTLDEDHRSTGGLNFVTNCCGIIGFIKFLGPYYMLIITEQRKIGAIFGHAVYQVTKTAMIQLSNSKMKQTLLNSNDENRYKKLLQTIDLRKDFFFSHSYHIMRSLQKNFNDPQAGWDLYDTMFVWNEFLTRGVRNILQSTCWTVALVYGFFKQDKMKISGKDIMLTLIARRSRHYAGTRYLRRGVNEEGRVANDVETEQLVFDDTLGPRQISSVVQNRGSIPLFWSQETSKLIIKPDIICMRRAIIMKQPGFILKILGGDMEIPSSS
;
A
#
# COMPACT_ATOMS: atom_id res chain seq x y z
N MET A 1 22.53 -20.39 1.76
CA MET A 1 21.66 -19.29 2.21
C MET A 1 22.54 -18.07 2.28
N ALA A 2 22.44 -17.20 1.28
CA ALA A 2 23.07 -15.90 1.32
C ALA A 2 22.55 -15.16 2.55
N HIS A 3 23.39 -14.32 3.15
CA HIS A 3 22.90 -13.23 3.98
C HIS A 3 21.71 -12.59 3.26
N ALA A 4 20.70 -12.11 4.02
CA ALA A 4 19.70 -11.22 3.44
C ALA A 4 20.42 -9.92 3.05
N GLU A 5 21.17 -9.96 1.94
CA GLU A 5 21.66 -8.78 1.26
C GLU A 5 20.41 -8.01 0.89
N ALA A 6 20.28 -6.81 1.47
CA ALA A 6 19.26 -5.88 1.06
C ALA A 6 19.39 -5.72 -0.46
N ASP A 7 18.30 -5.95 -1.19
CA ASP A 7 18.27 -5.71 -2.62
C ASP A 7 18.76 -4.26 -2.84
N PRO A 8 19.88 -4.03 -3.56
CA PRO A 8 20.47 -2.71 -3.72
C PRO A 8 19.53 -1.73 -4.43
N SER A 9 18.42 -2.21 -4.99
CA SER A 9 17.34 -1.40 -5.57
C SER A 9 16.30 -0.89 -4.56
N CYS A 10 16.34 -1.33 -3.30
CA CYS A 10 15.34 -1.00 -2.29
C CYS A 10 15.60 0.37 -1.65
N LEU A 11 14.76 1.35 -1.99
CA LEU A 11 14.82 2.70 -1.41
C LEU A 11 14.08 2.73 -0.06
N GLU A 12 14.76 3.19 0.99
CA GLU A 12 14.22 3.23 2.35
C GLU A 12 14.14 4.65 2.93
N SER A 13 14.94 5.58 2.41
CA SER A 13 14.97 6.98 2.86
C SER A 13 14.96 7.92 1.67
N PHE A 14 14.25 9.04 1.80
CA PHE A 14 14.07 10.01 0.74
C PHE A 14 14.22 11.42 1.28
N GLU A 15 14.91 12.27 0.52
CA GLU A 15 15.01 13.70 0.76
C GLU A 15 14.22 14.44 -0.33
N LEU A 16 13.28 15.28 0.10
CA LEU A 16 12.47 16.09 -0.81
C LEU A 16 12.96 17.52 -0.83
N TYR A 17 13.24 18.01 -2.03
CA TYR A 17 13.61 19.39 -2.31
C TYR A 17 12.65 20.02 -3.32
N GLU A 18 12.49 21.33 -3.24
CA GLU A 18 11.67 22.11 -4.13
C GLU A 18 12.42 23.27 -4.76
N THR A 19 12.12 23.54 -6.02
CA THR A 19 12.49 24.77 -6.74
C THR A 19 11.22 25.42 -7.28
N ASP A 20 11.33 26.57 -7.94
CA ASP A 20 10.17 27.25 -8.53
C ASP A 20 9.42 26.41 -9.59
N SER A 21 10.11 25.48 -10.23
CA SER A 21 9.62 24.72 -11.39
C SER A 21 9.53 23.22 -11.15
N LYS A 22 10.31 22.65 -10.19
CA LYS A 22 10.35 21.20 -9.97
C LYS A 22 10.40 20.82 -8.49
N PHE A 23 9.95 19.61 -8.18
CA PHE A 23 10.41 18.88 -7.00
C PHE A 23 11.50 17.88 -7.41
N TYR A 24 12.46 17.70 -6.51
CA TYR A 24 13.53 16.72 -6.61
C TYR A 24 13.43 15.77 -5.41
N ILE A 25 13.35 14.46 -5.67
CA ILE A 25 13.33 13.42 -4.63
C ILE A 25 14.61 12.61 -4.76
N LEU A 26 15.46 12.68 -3.76
CA LEU A 26 16.68 11.89 -3.67
C LEU A 26 16.41 10.68 -2.78
N GLY A 27 16.29 9.50 -3.38
CA GLY A 27 16.05 8.24 -2.69
C GLY A 27 17.35 7.48 -2.44
N THR A 28 17.48 6.84 -1.28
CA THR A 28 18.66 6.03 -0.93
C THR A 28 18.28 4.74 -0.20
N ASN A 29 19.18 3.76 -0.26
CA ASN A 29 19.10 2.50 0.46
C ASN A 29 19.54 2.65 1.93
N THR A 30 19.37 1.59 2.73
CA THR A 30 19.68 1.57 4.17
C THR A 30 21.11 2.00 4.48
N ASP A 31 22.08 1.55 3.68
CA ASP A 31 23.50 1.78 3.90
C ASP A 31 24.02 3.10 3.31
N LYS A 32 23.14 3.88 2.65
CA LYS A 32 23.46 5.13 1.96
C LYS A 32 24.54 5.03 0.88
N THR A 33 24.72 3.83 0.34
CA THR A 33 25.72 3.53 -0.69
C THR A 33 25.23 3.87 -2.08
N LEU A 34 23.91 3.91 -2.28
CA LEU A 34 23.27 4.15 -3.57
C LEU A 34 22.22 5.24 -3.45
N TRP A 35 22.26 6.19 -4.39
CA TRP A 35 21.31 7.30 -4.50
C TRP A 35 20.69 7.34 -5.89
N ARG A 36 19.39 7.63 -5.95
CA ARG A 36 18.62 7.81 -7.19
C ARG A 36 17.87 9.12 -7.13
N LEU A 37 17.62 9.71 -8.30
CA LEU A 37 16.95 11.00 -8.40
C LEU A 37 15.62 10.90 -9.17
N LEU A 38 14.54 11.36 -8.55
CA LEU A 38 13.25 11.56 -9.18
C LEU A 38 12.96 13.05 -9.34
N LYS A 39 12.46 13.46 -10.51
CA LYS A 39 12.12 14.83 -10.84
C LYS A 39 10.61 14.91 -11.09
N ILE A 40 9.95 15.90 -10.50
CA ILE A 40 8.51 16.10 -10.67
C ILE A 40 8.27 17.54 -11.11
N ASP A 41 7.53 17.75 -12.20
CA ASP A 41 7.17 19.08 -12.69
C ASP A 41 6.14 19.75 -11.78
N ARG A 42 6.29 21.05 -11.55
CA ARG A 42 5.36 21.90 -10.77
C ARG A 42 4.62 22.92 -11.62
N LEU A 43 5.00 23.07 -12.89
CA LEU A 43 4.45 24.06 -13.80
C LEU A 43 3.15 23.58 -14.47
N GLU A 44 3.03 22.27 -14.70
CA GLU A 44 1.81 21.65 -15.23
C GLU A 44 0.84 21.26 -14.09
N PRO A 45 -0.27 21.97 -13.87
CA PRO A 45 -1.18 21.68 -12.77
C PRO A 45 -2.09 20.46 -13.03
N SER A 46 -2.26 20.07 -14.29
CA SER A 46 -3.29 19.09 -14.67
C SER A 46 -2.76 17.66 -14.77
N GLU A 47 -1.49 17.50 -15.11
CA GLU A 47 -0.86 16.20 -15.35
C GLU A 47 0.27 15.94 -14.36
N LEU A 48 0.56 14.66 -14.15
CA LEU A 48 1.63 14.23 -13.26
C LEU A 48 2.86 13.89 -14.10
N ASN A 49 3.70 14.89 -14.34
CA ASN A 49 4.95 14.71 -15.09
C ASN A 49 6.07 14.36 -14.12
N ILE A 50 6.44 13.08 -14.12
CA ILE A 50 7.51 12.52 -13.28
C ILE A 50 8.52 11.83 -14.18
N ASP A 51 9.79 12.08 -13.93
CA ASP A 51 10.92 11.49 -14.64
C ASP A 51 11.96 11.00 -13.64
N GLU A 52 12.51 9.82 -13.90
CA GLU A 52 13.60 9.25 -13.11
C GLU A 52 14.92 9.43 -13.85
N ASP A 53 15.93 9.96 -13.15
CA ASP A 53 17.28 9.96 -13.66
C ASP A 53 17.82 8.52 -13.72
N SER A 54 18.31 8.11 -14.89
CA SER A 54 18.84 6.76 -15.10
C SER A 54 20.17 6.52 -14.38
N THR A 55 20.81 7.59 -13.90
CA THR A 55 22.10 7.51 -13.21
C THR A 55 21.91 7.08 -11.75
N MET A 56 22.69 6.09 -11.33
CA MET A 56 22.85 5.75 -9.92
C MET A 56 24.08 6.49 -9.37
N TYR A 57 23.91 7.18 -8.25
CA TYR A 57 24.96 8.00 -7.65
C TYR A 57 25.52 7.36 -6.39
N SER A 58 26.84 7.44 -6.23
CA SER A 58 27.51 7.22 -4.95
C SER A 58 27.23 8.37 -3.98
N HIS A 59 27.61 8.21 -2.71
CA HIS A 59 27.42 9.26 -1.71
C HIS A 59 28.15 10.57 -2.07
N SER A 60 29.36 10.50 -2.64
CA SER A 60 30.09 11.70 -3.08
C SER A 60 29.41 12.39 -4.27
N GLU A 61 28.97 11.61 -5.26
CA GLU A 61 28.27 12.16 -6.43
C GLU A 61 26.92 12.77 -6.07
N TYR A 62 26.21 12.19 -5.08
CA TYR A 62 24.99 12.79 -4.51
C TYR A 62 25.27 14.19 -3.93
N LEU A 63 26.36 14.37 -3.19
CA LEU A 63 26.70 15.67 -2.59
C LEU A 63 26.99 16.72 -3.67
N ASP A 64 27.65 16.32 -4.74
CA ASP A 64 27.97 17.22 -5.85
C ASP A 64 26.73 17.51 -6.71
N LEU A 65 25.91 16.49 -7.01
CA LEU A 65 24.60 16.65 -7.66
C LEU A 65 23.72 17.66 -6.92
N ARG A 66 23.67 17.58 -5.58
CA ARG A 66 22.89 18.53 -4.78
C ARG A 66 23.40 19.96 -4.90
N LYS A 67 24.73 20.17 -4.92
CA LYS A 67 25.32 21.51 -5.12
C LYS A 67 25.02 22.03 -6.52
N THR A 68 25.18 21.20 -7.56
CA THR A 68 24.87 21.58 -8.94
C THR A 68 23.40 21.96 -9.10
N LEU A 69 22.48 21.19 -8.52
CA LEU A 69 21.05 21.54 -8.54
C LEU A 69 20.76 22.86 -7.82
N ASP A 70 21.44 23.17 -6.71
CA ASP A 70 21.29 24.48 -6.06
C ASP A 70 21.82 25.63 -6.91
N GLU A 71 22.97 25.43 -7.55
CA GLU A 71 23.59 26.41 -8.45
C GLU A 71 22.73 26.70 -9.68
N ASP A 72 22.20 25.66 -10.32
CA ASP A 72 21.34 25.75 -11.51
C ASP A 72 20.07 26.57 -11.24
N HIS A 73 19.54 26.50 -10.01
CA HIS A 73 18.31 27.19 -9.59
C HIS A 73 18.58 28.45 -8.76
N ARG A 74 19.84 28.88 -8.61
CA ARG A 74 20.20 30.03 -7.76
C ARG A 74 19.50 31.33 -8.16
N SER A 75 19.21 31.51 -9.44
CA SER A 75 18.48 32.67 -9.97
C SER A 75 17.00 32.69 -9.59
N THR A 76 16.40 31.54 -9.29
CA THR A 76 14.98 31.37 -8.95
C THR A 76 14.74 31.06 -7.46
N GLY A 77 15.77 31.15 -6.63
CA GLY A 77 15.71 30.95 -5.18
C GLY A 77 16.41 29.70 -4.66
N GLY A 78 17.15 28.99 -5.52
CA GLY A 78 17.95 27.83 -5.17
C GLY A 78 17.14 26.57 -4.90
N LEU A 79 17.83 25.53 -4.42
CA LEU A 79 17.24 24.25 -4.05
C LEU A 79 16.79 24.27 -2.59
N ASN A 80 15.48 24.33 -2.36
CA ASN A 80 14.92 24.47 -1.02
C ASN A 80 14.56 23.10 -0.43
N PHE A 81 15.05 22.81 0.78
CA PHE A 81 14.69 21.58 1.47
C PHE A 81 13.26 21.63 2.00
N VAL A 82 12.48 20.57 1.75
CA VAL A 82 11.07 20.48 2.17
C VAL A 82 10.94 19.57 3.39
N THR A 83 11.33 18.30 3.25
CA THR A 83 11.25 17.31 4.33
C THR A 83 12.02 16.04 3.97
N ASN A 84 12.38 15.28 4.99
CA ASN A 84 12.73 13.87 4.83
C ASN A 84 11.46 13.02 4.89
N CYS A 85 11.46 11.89 4.19
CA CYS A 85 10.43 10.87 4.32
C CYS A 85 11.03 9.47 4.19
N CYS A 86 10.35 8.49 4.77
CA CYS A 86 10.73 7.09 4.73
C CYS A 86 9.82 6.27 3.80
N GLY A 87 9.05 6.92 2.93
CA GLY A 87 8.23 6.21 1.96
C GLY A 87 7.22 7.10 1.26
N ILE A 88 6.97 6.81 -0.01
CA ILE A 88 5.94 7.48 -0.81
C ILE A 88 4.71 6.56 -0.86
N ILE A 89 3.59 7.06 -0.36
CA ILE A 89 2.30 6.36 -0.34
C ILE A 89 1.66 6.41 -1.73
N GLY A 90 1.87 7.49 -2.46
CA GLY A 90 1.43 7.67 -3.83
C GLY A 90 0.91 9.07 -4.10
N PHE A 91 0.22 9.21 -5.22
CA PHE A 91 -0.20 10.48 -5.79
C PHE A 91 -1.70 10.48 -6.05
N ILE A 92 -2.34 11.60 -5.81
CA ILE A 92 -3.78 11.75 -6.04
C ILE A 92 -4.09 13.13 -6.60
N LYS A 93 -4.96 13.16 -7.60
CA LYS A 93 -5.63 14.37 -8.07
C LYS A 93 -7.07 14.33 -7.60
N PHE A 94 -7.53 15.42 -6.99
CA PHE A 94 -8.94 15.62 -6.67
C PHE A 94 -9.60 16.38 -7.83
N LEU A 95 -9.91 17.66 -7.66
CA LEU A 95 -10.42 18.52 -8.73
C LEU A 95 -9.33 19.46 -9.27
N GLY A 96 -8.43 19.91 -8.39
CA GLY A 96 -7.34 20.80 -8.74
C GLY A 96 -6.01 20.06 -8.99
N PRO A 97 -4.92 20.47 -8.32
CA PRO A 97 -3.59 19.94 -8.58
C PRO A 97 -3.42 18.51 -8.04
N TYR A 98 -2.34 17.87 -8.47
CA TYR A 98 -1.87 16.64 -7.82
C TYR A 98 -1.30 16.91 -6.42
N TYR A 99 -1.50 15.93 -5.55
CA TYR A 99 -0.90 15.85 -4.23
C TYR A 99 -0.09 14.57 -4.12
N MET A 100 1.07 14.68 -3.47
CA MET A 100 1.91 13.57 -3.08
C MET A 100 1.68 13.26 -1.60
N LEU A 101 1.39 12.00 -1.30
CA LEU A 101 1.27 11.49 0.07
C LEU A 101 2.56 10.75 0.46
N ILE A 102 3.15 11.15 1.58
CA ILE A 102 4.42 10.59 2.08
C ILE A 102 4.31 10.17 3.54
N ILE A 103 5.18 9.25 3.94
CA ILE A 103 5.38 8.81 5.32
C ILE A 103 6.61 9.55 5.85
N THR A 104 6.40 10.48 6.78
CA THR A 104 7.52 11.26 7.36
C THR A 104 8.14 10.57 8.56
N GLU A 105 7.36 9.76 9.28
CA GLU A 105 7.84 8.97 10.40
C GLU A 105 7.19 7.59 10.39
N GLN A 106 8.00 6.58 10.76
CA GLN A 106 7.59 5.19 10.89
C GLN A 106 8.16 4.57 12.16
N ARG A 107 7.53 3.50 12.64
CA ARG A 107 8.02 2.68 13.77
C ARG A 107 8.16 1.23 13.33
N LYS A 108 9.30 0.61 13.59
CA LYS A 108 9.50 -0.83 13.40
C LYS A 108 8.60 -1.60 14.37
N ILE A 109 7.78 -2.51 13.85
CA ILE A 109 6.85 -3.35 14.63
C ILE A 109 7.23 -4.83 14.63
N GLY A 110 8.19 -5.23 13.78
CA GLY A 110 8.70 -6.58 13.72
C GLY A 110 9.69 -6.77 12.57
N ALA A 111 10.03 -8.02 12.31
CA ALA A 111 10.82 -8.42 11.16
C ALA A 111 10.46 -9.84 10.71
N ILE A 112 10.33 -10.02 9.40
CA ILE A 112 10.12 -11.33 8.76
C ILE A 112 11.43 -11.71 8.07
N PHE A 113 12.13 -12.73 8.58
CA PHE A 113 13.41 -13.20 8.03
C PHE A 113 14.48 -12.11 7.84
N GLY A 114 14.54 -11.15 8.78
CA GLY A 114 15.47 -10.02 8.70
C GLY A 114 14.90 -8.79 8.01
N HIS A 115 13.85 -8.93 7.19
CA HIS A 115 13.17 -7.80 6.58
C HIS A 115 12.30 -7.07 7.60
N ALA A 116 12.61 -5.80 7.85
CA ALA A 116 11.88 -4.99 8.82
C ALA A 116 10.45 -4.71 8.35
N VAL A 117 9.50 -4.75 9.30
CA VAL A 117 8.11 -4.37 9.10
C VAL A 117 7.84 -3.11 9.91
N TYR A 118 7.21 -2.12 9.27
CA TYR A 118 7.00 -0.80 9.81
C TYR A 118 5.52 -0.46 9.88
N GLN A 119 5.15 0.26 10.93
CA GLN A 119 3.88 0.96 11.07
C GLN A 119 4.09 2.44 10.80
N VAL A 120 3.17 3.05 10.05
CA VAL A 120 3.15 4.50 9.80
C VAL A 120 2.85 5.23 11.11
N THR A 121 3.65 6.24 11.47
CA THR A 121 3.38 7.07 12.66
C THR A 121 3.02 8.51 12.29
N LYS A 122 3.55 9.01 11.16
CA LYS A 122 3.24 10.35 10.66
C LYS A 122 3.27 10.38 9.14
N THR A 123 2.35 11.13 8.57
CA THR A 123 2.22 11.34 7.14
C THR A 123 2.16 12.82 6.82
N ALA A 124 2.45 13.18 5.57
CA ALA A 124 2.24 14.51 5.05
C ALA A 124 1.63 14.43 3.64
N MET A 125 0.83 15.45 3.30
CA MET A 125 0.26 15.63 1.97
C MET A 125 0.83 16.91 1.37
N ILE A 126 1.60 16.79 0.30
CA ILE A 126 2.31 17.88 -0.35
C ILE A 126 1.62 18.18 -1.67
N GLN A 127 1.24 19.44 -1.87
CA GLN A 127 0.68 19.91 -3.14
C GLN A 127 1.79 20.10 -4.16
N LEU A 128 1.65 19.55 -5.37
CA LEU A 128 2.70 19.60 -6.38
C LEU A 128 2.75 20.93 -7.14
N SER A 129 1.60 21.57 -7.39
CA SER A 129 1.56 22.79 -8.19
C SER A 129 2.22 23.99 -7.51
N ASN A 130 2.83 24.86 -8.31
CA ASN A 130 3.40 26.11 -7.81
C ASN A 130 2.29 27.03 -7.26
N SER A 131 2.59 27.70 -6.14
CA SER A 131 1.78 28.75 -5.53
C SER A 131 1.29 29.83 -6.49
N LYS A 132 2.08 30.17 -7.53
CA LYS A 132 1.72 31.16 -8.56
C LYS A 132 0.54 30.71 -9.44
N MET A 133 0.33 29.39 -9.59
CA MET A 133 -0.77 28.79 -10.34
C MET A 133 -2.06 28.61 -9.50
N LYS A 134 -2.03 28.93 -8.21
CA LYS A 134 -3.23 28.83 -7.32
C LYS A 134 -4.39 29.73 -7.74
N GLN A 135 -4.15 30.78 -8.52
CA GLN A 135 -5.17 31.79 -8.84
C GLN A 135 -6.19 31.32 -9.89
N THR A 136 -5.86 30.32 -10.73
CA THR A 136 -6.71 29.90 -11.85
C THR A 136 -7.61 28.71 -11.52
N LEU A 137 -7.35 28.04 -10.40
CA LEU A 137 -8.10 26.88 -9.96
C LEU A 137 -8.79 27.26 -8.64
N LEU A 138 -10.12 27.28 -8.63
CA LEU A 138 -10.93 26.42 -7.76
C LEU A 138 -12.30 27.01 -7.38
N ASN A 139 -13.32 26.16 -7.47
CA ASN A 139 -14.30 26.00 -6.40
C ASN A 139 -13.58 25.34 -5.20
N SER A 140 -13.03 26.15 -4.29
CA SER A 140 -12.14 25.68 -3.20
C SER A 140 -12.84 24.79 -2.16
N ASN A 141 -14.17 24.81 -2.10
CA ASN A 141 -14.96 24.07 -1.13
C ASN A 141 -14.98 22.56 -1.40
N ASP A 142 -15.17 22.14 -2.65
CA ASP A 142 -15.24 20.72 -3.01
C ASP A 142 -13.87 20.04 -2.89
N GLU A 143 -12.82 20.71 -3.32
CA GLU A 143 -11.43 20.26 -3.17
C GLU A 143 -11.12 19.97 -1.68
N ASN A 144 -11.43 20.93 -0.80
CA ASN A 144 -11.25 20.76 0.64
C ASN A 144 -12.13 19.65 1.22
N ARG A 145 -13.34 19.44 0.68
CA ARG A 145 -14.21 18.32 1.06
C ARG A 145 -13.56 16.97 0.74
N TYR A 146 -13.01 16.79 -0.46
CA TYR A 146 -12.33 15.54 -0.83
C TYR A 146 -11.07 15.30 -0.01
N LYS A 147 -10.28 16.36 0.27
CA LYS A 147 -9.11 16.27 1.16
C LYS A 147 -9.51 15.80 2.56
N LYS A 148 -10.57 16.37 3.12
CA LYS A 148 -11.13 15.95 4.42
C LYS A 148 -11.60 14.50 4.40
N LEU A 149 -12.26 14.05 3.32
CA LEU A 149 -12.69 12.65 3.18
C LEU A 149 -11.49 11.70 3.22
N LEU A 150 -10.42 11.99 2.48
CA LEU A 150 -9.21 11.15 2.52
C LEU A 150 -8.56 11.18 3.91
N GLN A 151 -8.54 12.33 4.57
CA GLN A 151 -8.01 12.50 5.93
C GLN A 151 -8.83 11.77 7.02
N THR A 152 -10.07 11.32 6.73
CA THR A 152 -10.81 10.46 7.66
C THR A 152 -10.16 9.08 7.84
N ILE A 153 -9.33 8.67 6.88
CA ILE A 153 -8.57 7.42 6.93
C ILE A 153 -7.31 7.68 7.75
N ASP A 154 -7.29 7.17 9.00
CA ASP A 154 -6.10 7.26 9.84
C ASP A 154 -5.08 6.20 9.41
N LEU A 155 -4.15 6.62 8.55
CA LEU A 155 -3.06 5.78 8.07
C LEU A 155 -2.10 5.31 9.17
N ARG A 156 -2.21 5.84 10.40
CA ARG A 156 -1.36 5.40 11.53
C ARG A 156 -1.92 4.17 12.23
N LYS A 157 -3.20 3.87 12.00
CA LYS A 157 -3.92 2.80 12.67
C LYS A 157 -4.08 1.62 11.71
N ASP A 158 -3.60 0.45 12.12
CA ASP A 158 -3.83 -0.81 11.39
C ASP A 158 -3.21 -0.84 9.97
N PHE A 159 -2.30 0.08 9.64
CA PHE A 159 -1.52 0.05 8.41
C PHE A 159 -0.06 -0.29 8.69
N PHE A 160 0.49 -1.18 7.87
CA PHE A 160 1.88 -1.61 7.95
C PHE A 160 2.42 -1.92 6.57
N PHE A 161 3.75 -1.92 6.45
CA PHE A 161 4.46 -2.19 5.22
C PHE A 161 5.88 -2.68 5.50
N SER A 162 6.56 -3.13 4.45
CA SER A 162 7.99 -3.41 4.47
C SER A 162 8.59 -2.87 3.17
N HIS A 163 9.83 -2.38 3.24
CA HIS A 163 10.56 -1.92 2.07
C HIS A 163 11.07 -3.09 1.23
N SER A 164 11.54 -4.14 1.90
CA SER A 164 12.27 -5.24 1.27
C SER A 164 11.53 -6.58 1.30
N TYR A 165 10.32 -6.64 1.91
CA TYR A 165 9.49 -7.84 1.93
C TYR A 165 8.10 -7.57 1.37
N HIS A 166 7.61 -8.46 0.51
CA HIS A 166 6.27 -8.40 -0.07
C HIS A 166 5.20 -8.85 0.93
N ILE A 167 4.98 -8.03 1.95
CA ILE A 167 4.10 -8.35 3.10
C ILE A 167 2.61 -8.43 2.73
N MET A 168 2.23 -7.91 1.57
CA MET A 168 0.89 -8.06 0.99
C MET A 168 0.59 -9.48 0.49
N ARG A 169 1.58 -10.37 0.46
CA ARG A 169 1.44 -11.78 0.06
C ARG A 169 1.72 -12.70 1.22
N SER A 170 1.16 -13.90 1.18
CA SER A 170 1.53 -14.97 2.10
C SER A 170 2.93 -15.50 1.82
N LEU A 171 3.54 -16.14 2.81
CA LEU A 171 4.82 -16.81 2.68
C LEU A 171 4.85 -17.75 1.48
N GLN A 172 3.84 -18.62 1.37
CA GLN A 172 3.76 -19.59 0.28
C GLN A 172 3.74 -18.91 -1.09
N LYS A 173 3.03 -17.79 -1.25
CA LYS A 173 3.00 -17.03 -2.51
C LYS A 173 4.38 -16.40 -2.79
N ASN A 174 5.03 -15.84 -1.77
CA ASN A 174 6.38 -15.28 -1.91
C ASN A 174 7.44 -16.33 -2.27
N PHE A 175 7.27 -17.59 -1.85
CA PHE A 175 8.20 -18.68 -2.18
C PHE A 175 7.92 -19.35 -3.53
N ASN A 176 6.64 -19.61 -3.86
CA ASN A 176 6.29 -20.47 -4.98
C ASN A 176 5.93 -19.73 -6.26
N ASP A 177 5.63 -18.43 -6.15
CA ASP A 177 5.20 -17.62 -7.28
C ASP A 177 6.17 -16.45 -7.43
N PRO A 178 7.22 -16.60 -8.26
CA PRO A 178 8.18 -15.56 -8.56
C PRO A 178 7.60 -14.52 -9.52
N GLN A 179 6.32 -14.16 -9.35
CA GLN A 179 5.76 -12.96 -9.96
C GLN A 179 6.68 -11.79 -9.66
N ALA A 180 7.37 -11.34 -10.70
CA ALA A 180 8.25 -10.19 -10.66
C ALA A 180 7.54 -9.04 -11.39
N GLY A 181 7.90 -7.81 -11.05
CA GLY A 181 7.34 -6.64 -11.72
C GLY A 181 6.02 -6.16 -11.12
N TRP A 182 5.18 -5.54 -11.94
CA TRP A 182 4.12 -4.65 -11.46
C TRP A 182 2.87 -5.39 -10.99
N ASP A 183 2.56 -6.54 -11.60
CA ASP A 183 1.39 -7.36 -11.29
C ASP A 183 1.37 -7.79 -9.81
N LEU A 184 2.56 -7.92 -9.23
CA LEU A 184 2.77 -8.21 -7.81
C LEU A 184 2.06 -7.21 -6.87
N TYR A 185 1.91 -5.97 -7.33
CA TYR A 185 1.32 -4.91 -6.54
C TYR A 185 -0.14 -4.60 -6.90
N ASP A 186 -0.71 -5.26 -7.92
CA ASP A 186 -2.16 -5.23 -8.21
C ASP A 186 -2.92 -6.30 -7.39
N THR A 187 -2.42 -6.62 -6.20
CA THR A 187 -3.13 -7.54 -5.30
C THR A 187 -4.23 -6.80 -4.56
N MET A 188 -5.23 -7.56 -4.11
CA MET A 188 -6.31 -7.03 -3.30
C MET A 188 -5.85 -6.47 -1.95
N PHE A 189 -4.62 -6.78 -1.51
CA PHE A 189 -4.08 -6.39 -0.20
C PHE A 189 -3.16 -5.15 -0.24
N VAL A 190 -2.87 -4.59 -1.43
CA VAL A 190 -2.17 -3.32 -1.56
C VAL A 190 -3.20 -2.19 -1.50
N TRP A 191 -3.42 -1.64 -0.31
CA TRP A 191 -4.47 -0.64 -0.08
C TRP A 191 -4.29 0.61 -0.95
N ASN A 192 -3.05 1.07 -1.10
CA ASN A 192 -2.69 2.27 -1.88
C ASN A 192 -2.42 2.00 -3.36
N GLU A 193 -2.85 0.86 -3.92
CA GLU A 193 -2.60 0.52 -5.33
C GLU A 193 -3.03 1.67 -6.26
N PHE A 194 -4.24 2.20 -6.08
CA PHE A 194 -4.76 3.31 -6.88
C PHE A 194 -3.85 4.54 -6.85
N LEU A 195 -3.30 4.88 -5.68
CA LEU A 195 -2.43 6.05 -5.48
C LEU A 195 -1.07 5.86 -6.16
N THR A 196 -0.59 4.63 -6.24
CA THR A 196 0.74 4.31 -6.80
C THR A 196 0.72 3.98 -8.28
N ARG A 197 -0.44 3.58 -8.83
CA ARG A 197 -0.58 3.07 -10.19
C ARG A 197 -0.05 4.01 -11.27
N GLY A 198 -0.38 5.30 -11.19
CA GLY A 198 0.09 6.27 -12.19
C GLY A 198 1.61 6.35 -12.27
N VAL A 199 2.27 6.45 -11.12
CA VAL A 199 3.74 6.57 -11.05
C VAL A 199 4.44 5.27 -11.42
N ARG A 200 3.90 4.13 -11.00
CA ARG A 200 4.42 2.82 -11.41
C ARG A 200 4.34 2.64 -12.93
N ASN A 201 3.25 3.11 -13.54
CA ASN A 201 3.07 3.05 -14.98
C ASN A 201 4.04 3.96 -15.75
N ILE A 202 4.29 5.17 -15.24
CA ILE A 202 5.20 6.12 -15.86
C ILE A 202 6.66 5.67 -15.73
N LEU A 203 7.10 5.35 -14.51
CA LEU A 203 8.51 5.03 -14.21
C LEU A 203 8.91 3.60 -14.51
N GLN A 204 7.94 2.74 -14.76
CA GLN A 204 8.15 1.31 -14.88
C GLN A 204 8.79 0.63 -13.67
N SER A 205 8.59 1.22 -12.49
CA SER A 205 9.35 0.93 -11.28
C SER A 205 8.45 0.90 -10.05
N THR A 206 8.74 0.00 -9.12
CA THR A 206 8.01 -0.13 -7.85
C THR A 206 8.80 0.40 -6.64
N CYS A 207 10.11 0.64 -6.80
CA CYS A 207 11.02 0.99 -5.70
C CYS A 207 10.76 2.35 -5.05
N TRP A 208 10.13 3.29 -5.76
CA TRP A 208 9.83 4.63 -5.23
C TRP A 208 8.64 4.66 -4.27
N THR A 209 7.77 3.65 -4.31
CA THR A 209 6.50 3.63 -3.58
C THR A 209 6.41 2.43 -2.66
N VAL A 210 5.79 2.59 -1.49
CA VAL A 210 5.56 1.48 -0.56
C VAL A 210 4.22 0.80 -0.83
N ALA A 211 4.12 -0.50 -0.54
CA ALA A 211 2.82 -1.19 -0.49
C ALA A 211 2.25 -1.14 0.93
N LEU A 212 1.22 -0.31 1.13
CA LEU A 212 0.51 -0.26 2.41
C LEU A 212 -0.48 -1.42 2.49
N VAL A 213 -0.38 -2.19 3.55
CA VAL A 213 -1.32 -3.26 3.90
C VAL A 213 -2.18 -2.79 5.06
N TYR A 214 -3.49 -2.93 4.92
CA TYR A 214 -4.44 -2.65 5.98
C TYR A 214 -4.81 -3.93 6.71
N GLY A 215 -4.74 -3.94 8.04
CA GLY A 215 -5.11 -5.08 8.87
C GLY A 215 -4.33 -5.14 10.19
N PHE A 216 -3.73 -6.27 10.50
CA PHE A 216 -3.06 -6.48 11.78
C PHE A 216 -1.70 -7.12 11.59
N PHE A 217 -0.72 -6.67 12.37
CA PHE A 217 0.59 -7.31 12.46
C PHE A 217 0.98 -7.37 13.92
N LYS A 218 1.34 -8.56 14.40
CA LYS A 218 1.96 -8.74 15.71
C LYS A 218 2.97 -9.87 15.64
N GLN A 219 4.07 -9.68 16.34
CA GLN A 219 5.14 -10.65 16.47
C GLN A 219 5.49 -10.79 17.95
N ASP A 220 5.62 -12.03 18.41
CA ASP A 220 5.92 -12.34 19.81
C ASP A 220 6.95 -13.46 19.90
N LYS A 221 7.89 -13.30 20.83
CA LYS A 221 8.97 -14.27 21.06
C LYS A 221 8.57 -15.14 22.24
N MET A 222 8.52 -16.45 22.02
CA MET A 222 8.11 -17.43 23.02
C MET A 222 9.14 -18.54 23.14
N LYS A 223 9.22 -19.16 24.32
CA LYS A 223 10.10 -20.30 24.56
C LYS A 223 9.28 -21.57 24.72
N ILE A 224 9.45 -22.54 23.83
CA ILE A 224 8.77 -23.84 23.89
C ILE A 224 9.83 -24.94 23.92
N SER A 225 9.78 -25.80 24.95
CA SER A 225 10.68 -26.96 25.08
C SER A 225 12.17 -26.60 24.91
N GLY A 226 12.57 -25.45 25.47
CA GLY A 226 13.95 -24.95 25.41
C GLY A 226 14.33 -24.22 24.12
N LYS A 227 13.48 -24.21 23.09
CA LYS A 227 13.71 -23.49 21.83
C LYS A 227 13.05 -22.12 21.88
N ASP A 228 13.77 -21.10 21.41
CA ASP A 228 13.15 -19.79 21.19
C ASP A 228 12.45 -19.81 19.82
N ILE A 229 11.16 -19.53 19.84
CA ILE A 229 10.29 -19.53 18.69
C ILE A 229 9.75 -18.12 18.51
N MET A 230 9.74 -17.68 17.25
CA MET A 230 9.07 -16.46 16.84
C MET A 230 7.70 -16.79 16.26
N LEU A 231 6.65 -16.27 16.89
CA LEU A 231 5.28 -16.35 16.40
C LEU A 231 4.88 -15.00 15.81
N THR A 232 4.57 -14.97 14.51
CA THR A 232 4.07 -13.78 13.83
C THR A 232 2.66 -14.02 13.33
N LEU A 233 1.74 -13.12 13.65
CA LEU A 233 0.38 -13.11 13.15
C LEU A 233 0.18 -11.89 12.24
N ILE A 234 -0.20 -12.16 10.99
CA ILE A 234 -0.46 -11.13 9.97
C ILE A 234 -1.89 -11.29 9.49
N ALA A 235 -2.69 -10.24 9.58
CA ALA A 235 -4.00 -10.16 8.94
C ALA A 235 -3.99 -9.07 7.87
N ARG A 236 -4.43 -9.40 6.67
CA ARG A 236 -4.47 -8.52 5.50
C ARG A 236 -5.91 -8.37 5.04
N ARG A 237 -6.43 -7.16 5.06
CA ARG A 237 -7.79 -6.85 4.63
C ARG A 237 -7.80 -6.39 3.17
N SER A 238 -8.70 -6.94 2.39
CA SER A 238 -8.89 -6.57 1.00
C SER A 238 -9.35 -5.11 0.84
N ARG A 239 -8.76 -4.42 -0.14
CA ARG A 239 -9.17 -3.09 -0.62
C ARG A 239 -10.47 -3.15 -1.44
N HIS A 240 -10.80 -4.33 -1.95
CA HIS A 240 -11.96 -4.53 -2.82
C HIS A 240 -13.24 -4.68 -2.02
N TYR A 241 -14.33 -4.22 -2.64
CA TYR A 241 -15.68 -4.27 -2.11
C TYR A 241 -15.77 -3.88 -0.62
N ALA A 242 -14.94 -2.89 -0.25
CA ALA A 242 -14.84 -2.38 1.09
C ALA A 242 -16.07 -1.54 1.46
N GLY A 243 -16.48 -1.62 2.71
CA GLY A 243 -17.55 -0.83 3.28
C GLY A 243 -17.93 -1.32 4.67
N THR A 244 -18.91 -0.68 5.29
CA THR A 244 -19.36 -1.07 6.62
C THR A 244 -20.14 -2.38 6.56
N ARG A 245 -20.03 -3.20 7.62
CA ARG A 245 -20.57 -4.57 7.73
C ARG A 245 -22.06 -4.71 7.38
N TYR A 246 -22.81 -3.62 7.51
CA TYR A 246 -24.25 -3.59 7.26
C TYR A 246 -24.61 -2.99 5.89
N LEU A 247 -23.71 -2.23 5.25
CA LEU A 247 -23.94 -1.63 3.94
C LEU A 247 -23.30 -2.43 2.80
N ARG A 248 -22.25 -3.21 3.08
CA ARG A 248 -21.56 -4.05 2.08
C ARG A 248 -21.47 -5.49 2.58
N ARG A 249 -22.20 -6.37 1.90
CA ARG A 249 -22.33 -7.80 2.17
C ARG A 249 -22.38 -8.56 0.86
N GLY A 250 -22.07 -9.85 0.92
CA GLY A 250 -22.05 -10.69 -0.26
C GLY A 250 -20.85 -10.44 -1.13
N VAL A 251 -21.07 -10.57 -2.43
CA VAL A 251 -20.08 -10.46 -3.49
C VAL A 251 -20.54 -9.43 -4.52
N ASN A 252 -19.58 -8.75 -5.16
CA ASN A 252 -19.87 -7.85 -6.27
C ASN A 252 -19.84 -8.57 -7.63
N GLU A 253 -20.08 -7.83 -8.71
CA GLU A 253 -20.17 -8.39 -10.07
C GLU A 253 -18.82 -8.93 -10.57
N GLU A 254 -17.70 -8.43 -10.05
CA GLU A 254 -16.36 -8.94 -10.35
C GLU A 254 -15.94 -10.14 -9.46
N GLY A 255 -16.85 -10.69 -8.65
CA GLY A 255 -16.57 -11.87 -7.80
C GLY A 255 -15.77 -11.57 -6.53
N ARG A 256 -15.61 -10.29 -6.15
CA ARG A 256 -14.91 -9.86 -4.94
C ARG A 256 -15.87 -9.81 -3.76
N VAL A 257 -15.57 -10.59 -2.71
CA VAL A 257 -16.41 -10.66 -1.51
C VAL A 257 -16.16 -9.48 -0.57
N ALA A 258 -17.21 -9.04 0.12
CA ALA A 258 -17.08 -7.96 1.09
C ALA A 258 -16.35 -8.46 2.34
N ASN A 259 -15.58 -7.59 2.99
CA ASN A 259 -14.85 -7.90 4.22
C ASN A 259 -13.91 -9.11 4.10
N ASP A 260 -13.29 -9.29 2.94
CA ASP A 260 -12.29 -10.33 2.70
C ASP A 260 -11.00 -10.05 3.49
N VAL A 261 -10.54 -11.05 4.23
CA VAL A 261 -9.36 -10.98 5.10
C VAL A 261 -8.59 -12.30 5.01
N GLU A 262 -7.30 -12.20 4.71
CA GLU A 262 -6.33 -13.28 4.80
C GLU A 262 -5.59 -13.16 6.14
N THR A 263 -5.64 -14.19 6.98
CA THR A 263 -4.90 -14.27 8.26
C THR A 263 -3.84 -15.34 8.14
N GLU A 264 -2.59 -14.99 8.38
CA GLU A 264 -1.44 -15.86 8.30
C GLU A 264 -0.73 -15.93 9.64
N GLN A 265 -0.53 -17.15 10.10
CA GLN A 265 0.30 -17.48 11.24
C GLN A 265 1.65 -18.01 10.73
N LEU A 266 2.72 -17.33 11.11
CA LEU A 266 4.09 -17.71 10.83
C LEU A 266 4.78 -18.14 12.12
N VAL A 267 5.52 -19.23 12.04
CA VAL A 267 6.31 -19.77 13.15
C VAL A 267 7.69 -20.13 12.63
N PHE A 268 8.74 -19.60 13.23
CA PHE A 268 10.12 -20.01 12.93
C PHE A 268 11.01 -20.00 14.17
N ASP A 269 12.09 -20.79 14.12
CA ASP A 269 13.11 -20.84 15.18
C ASP A 269 13.96 -19.57 15.15
N ASP A 270 13.99 -18.84 16.26
CA ASP A 270 14.74 -17.57 16.37
C ASP A 270 16.24 -17.81 16.59
N THR A 271 16.63 -18.97 17.16
CA THR A 271 18.04 -19.29 17.49
C THR A 271 18.84 -19.78 16.30
N LEU A 272 18.22 -20.61 15.45
CA LEU A 272 18.86 -21.23 14.28
C LEU A 272 18.65 -20.43 12.99
N GLY A 273 18.01 -19.27 13.11
CA GLY A 273 17.47 -18.53 11.97
C GLY A 273 16.33 -19.28 11.28
N PRO A 274 15.83 -18.76 10.15
CA PRO A 274 14.63 -19.27 9.48
C PRO A 274 14.88 -20.56 8.68
N ARG A 275 15.43 -21.60 9.33
CA ARG A 275 15.66 -22.93 8.74
C ARG A 275 14.43 -23.81 8.77
N GLN A 276 13.63 -23.70 9.83
CA GLN A 276 12.35 -24.38 9.97
C GLN A 276 11.27 -23.32 10.08
N ILE A 277 10.48 -23.18 9.02
CA ILE A 277 9.43 -22.19 8.91
C ILE A 277 8.11 -22.92 8.69
N SER A 278 7.09 -22.55 9.45
CA SER A 278 5.71 -22.94 9.21
C SER A 278 4.88 -21.70 8.90
N SER A 279 4.08 -21.76 7.84
CA SER A 279 3.06 -20.76 7.52
C SER A 279 1.70 -21.45 7.39
N VAL A 280 0.70 -20.92 8.07
CA VAL A 280 -0.69 -21.37 7.96
C VAL A 280 -1.55 -20.16 7.64
N VAL A 281 -2.28 -20.23 6.52
CA VAL A 281 -3.16 -19.16 6.04
C VAL A 281 -4.62 -19.58 6.20
N GLN A 282 -5.44 -18.66 6.70
CA GLN A 282 -6.88 -18.79 6.83
C GLN A 282 -7.57 -17.57 6.21
N ASN A 283 -8.61 -17.82 5.40
CA ASN A 283 -9.39 -16.76 4.76
C ASN A 283 -10.74 -16.60 5.44
N ARG A 284 -11.19 -15.35 5.58
CA ARG A 284 -12.51 -15.00 6.09
C ARG A 284 -13.08 -13.87 5.23
N GLY A 285 -14.27 -14.08 4.69
CA GLY A 285 -14.98 -13.06 3.92
C GLY A 285 -16.49 -13.18 4.08
N SER A 286 -17.23 -12.30 3.40
CA SER A 286 -18.68 -12.46 3.27
C SER A 286 -19.02 -13.71 2.45
N ILE A 287 -20.18 -14.29 2.74
CA ILE A 287 -20.70 -15.43 1.97
C ILE A 287 -20.76 -15.03 0.48
N PRO A 288 -20.25 -15.85 -0.43
CA PRO A 288 -20.09 -15.55 -1.87
C PRO A 288 -21.41 -15.56 -2.67
N LEU A 289 -22.42 -14.87 -2.16
CA LEU A 289 -23.74 -14.74 -2.78
C LEU A 289 -24.06 -13.26 -3.00
N PHE A 290 -24.87 -12.95 -4.00
CA PHE A 290 -25.50 -11.64 -4.07
C PHE A 290 -26.60 -11.60 -3.03
N TRP A 291 -26.32 -10.99 -1.88
CA TRP A 291 -27.31 -10.90 -0.82
C TRP A 291 -27.25 -9.55 -0.11
N SER A 292 -28.41 -9.11 0.34
CA SER A 292 -28.58 -7.90 1.10
C SER A 292 -29.48 -8.15 2.29
N GLN A 293 -29.39 -7.27 3.28
CA GLN A 293 -30.28 -7.27 4.43
C GLN A 293 -30.66 -5.81 4.66
N GLU A 294 -31.94 -5.55 4.84
CA GLU A 294 -32.40 -4.19 5.08
C GLU A 294 -31.87 -3.67 6.42
N THR A 295 -31.33 -2.45 6.43
CA THR A 295 -30.69 -1.86 7.61
C THR A 295 -31.62 -0.88 8.31
N SER A 296 -32.86 -1.30 8.57
CA SER A 296 -33.80 -0.50 9.36
C SER A 296 -33.52 -0.68 10.85
N LYS A 297 -33.32 0.43 11.59
CA LYS A 297 -33.18 0.42 13.06
C LYS A 297 -34.43 -0.09 13.78
N LEU A 298 -35.58 -0.10 13.10
CA LEU A 298 -36.86 -0.53 13.65
C LEU A 298 -37.06 -2.05 13.53
N ILE A 299 -36.31 -2.72 12.65
CA ILE A 299 -36.43 -4.15 12.39
C ILE A 299 -35.31 -4.87 13.12
N ILE A 300 -35.66 -5.54 14.23
CA ILE A 300 -34.70 -6.22 15.12
C ILE A 300 -34.02 -7.41 14.41
N LYS A 301 -34.70 -8.04 13.44
CA LYS A 301 -34.17 -9.16 12.64
C LYS A 301 -34.65 -9.05 11.18
N PRO A 302 -33.98 -8.25 10.34
CA PRO A 302 -34.37 -8.09 8.94
C PRO A 302 -34.10 -9.37 8.15
N ASP A 303 -34.94 -9.66 7.16
CA ASP A 303 -34.77 -10.86 6.33
C ASP A 303 -33.55 -10.77 5.40
N ILE A 304 -33.00 -11.94 5.07
CA ILE A 304 -31.91 -12.05 4.10
C ILE A 304 -32.52 -12.15 2.71
N ILE A 305 -32.24 -11.15 1.88
CA ILE A 305 -32.68 -11.12 0.48
C ILE A 305 -31.53 -11.65 -0.37
N CYS A 306 -31.66 -12.89 -0.87
CA CYS A 306 -30.70 -13.47 -1.80
C CYS A 306 -31.16 -13.25 -3.25
N MET A 307 -30.31 -12.66 -4.08
CA MET A 307 -30.58 -12.45 -5.49
C MET A 307 -30.14 -13.69 -6.29
N ARG A 308 -31.04 -14.21 -7.13
CA ARG A 308 -30.72 -15.32 -8.04
C ARG A 308 -29.91 -14.79 -9.22
N ARG A 309 -28.58 -14.77 -9.10
CA ARG A 309 -27.64 -14.47 -10.19
C ARG A 309 -26.47 -15.47 -10.14
N ALA A 310 -26.08 -15.99 -11.29
CA ALA A 310 -24.92 -16.88 -11.41
C ALA A 310 -23.62 -16.06 -11.34
N ILE A 311 -22.63 -16.58 -10.61
CA ILE A 311 -21.26 -16.01 -10.57
C ILE A 311 -20.27 -17.14 -10.84
N ILE A 312 -19.27 -16.84 -11.66
CA ILE A 312 -18.06 -17.65 -11.74
C ILE A 312 -17.05 -17.02 -10.79
N MET A 313 -16.87 -17.61 -9.60
CA MET A 313 -15.81 -17.20 -8.69
C MET A 313 -14.46 -17.69 -9.20
N LYS A 314 -13.51 -16.77 -9.39
CA LYS A 314 -12.10 -17.09 -9.59
C LYS A 314 -11.33 -16.72 -8.33
N GLN A 315 -11.14 -17.68 -7.42
CA GLN A 315 -10.20 -17.58 -6.31
C GLN A 315 -9.08 -18.61 -6.54
N PRO A 316 -7.80 -18.30 -6.26
CA PRO A 316 -6.72 -19.29 -6.34
C PRO A 316 -7.02 -20.44 -5.37
N GLY A 317 -7.28 -21.64 -5.88
CA GLY A 317 -7.50 -22.86 -5.08
C GLY A 317 -8.96 -23.17 -4.70
N PHE A 318 -9.95 -22.36 -5.07
CA PHE A 318 -11.37 -22.68 -4.86
C PHE A 318 -12.22 -22.22 -6.07
N ILE A 319 -12.82 -23.17 -6.78
CA ILE A 319 -13.89 -22.91 -7.76
C ILE A 319 -15.21 -23.31 -7.11
N LEU A 320 -15.96 -22.33 -6.62
CA LEU A 320 -17.36 -22.54 -6.24
C LEU A 320 -18.24 -22.10 -7.40
N LYS A 321 -18.81 -23.07 -8.13
CA LYS A 321 -19.81 -22.81 -9.16
C LYS A 321 -21.19 -22.95 -8.52
N ILE A 322 -21.79 -21.83 -8.12
CA ILE A 322 -23.18 -21.82 -7.66
C ILE A 322 -24.06 -21.77 -8.90
N LEU A 323 -24.42 -22.95 -9.41
CA LEU A 323 -25.44 -23.11 -10.43
C LEU A 323 -26.80 -22.91 -9.74
N GLY A 324 -27.57 -21.93 -10.20
CA GLY A 324 -28.97 -21.78 -9.80
C GLY A 324 -29.78 -22.93 -10.38
N GLY A 325 -29.84 -24.05 -9.66
CA GLY A 325 -30.89 -25.06 -9.83
C GLY A 325 -32.05 -24.75 -8.90
N ASP A 326 -33.27 -24.90 -9.39
CA ASP A 326 -34.49 -24.69 -8.60
C ASP A 326 -34.51 -25.61 -7.38
N MET A 327 -34.33 -25.03 -6.19
CA MET A 327 -34.78 -25.64 -4.95
C MET A 327 -36.13 -25.03 -4.59
N GLU A 328 -37.19 -25.78 -4.84
CA GLU A 328 -38.45 -25.59 -4.12
C GLU A 328 -38.18 -25.87 -2.64
N ILE A 329 -38.37 -24.85 -1.80
CA ILE A 329 -38.42 -25.03 -0.35
C ILE A 329 -39.82 -25.57 -0.06
N PRO A 330 -39.98 -26.80 0.48
CA PRO A 330 -41.32 -27.27 0.83
C PRO A 330 -41.86 -26.38 1.95
N SER A 331 -43.01 -25.76 1.69
CA SER A 331 -43.78 -25.05 2.71
C SER A 331 -44.16 -26.05 3.80
N SER A 332 -43.81 -25.75 5.05
CA SER A 332 -44.30 -26.47 6.20
C SER A 332 -45.81 -26.30 6.34
N SER A 333 -46.54 -27.40 6.22
CA SER A 333 -47.86 -27.61 6.82
C SER A 333 -47.96 -29.05 7.28
#